data_AF-A0AAU0F2D4-F1
#
_entry.id   AF-A0AAU0F2D4-F1
#
_cell.length_a   1.000
_cell.length_b   1.000
_cell.length_c   1.000
_cell.angle_alpha   90.00
_cell.angle_beta   90.00
_cell.angle_gamma   90.00
#
_symmetry.space_group_name_H-M   'P 1'
#
loop_
_entity.id
_entity.type
_entity.pdbx_description
1 polymer ?
#
loop_
_entity_poly.entity_id
_entity_poly.type
_entity_poly.pdbx_seq_one_letter_code
_entity_poly.pdbx_strand_id
1 'polypeptide(L)' 'MKYGRKQELEADEMGLYIMAMAGYDPRGAVPFWERMASISGQNRQPDFLSTHPNPENRRADLQRNMPRALEYYKAAGGKL' A
#
# COMPACT_ATOMS: atom_id res chain seq x y z
N MET A 1 12.25 16.17 5.36
CA MET A 1 11.06 15.86 6.17
C MET A 1 10.88 14.34 6.16
N LYS A 2 10.57 13.73 7.32
CA LYS A 2 10.34 12.29 7.48
C LYS A 2 8.86 12.09 7.81
N TYR A 3 8.16 11.28 7.04
CA TYR A 3 6.77 10.94 7.36
C TYR A 3 6.74 9.95 8.54
N GLY A 4 5.78 10.15 9.44
CA GLY A 4 5.56 9.25 10.56
C GLY A 4 4.89 7.95 10.11
N ARG A 5 5.06 6.85 10.87
CA ARG A 5 4.44 5.54 10.57
C ARG A 5 2.93 5.62 10.31
N LYS A 6 2.21 6.52 11.00
CA LYS A 6 0.77 6.73 10.79
C LYS A 6 0.45 7.34 9.42
N GLN A 7 1.26 8.29 8.96
CA GLN A 7 1.07 8.96 7.68
C GLN A 7 1.32 7.99 6.51
N GLU A 8 2.30 7.09 6.66
CA GLU A 8 2.55 6.04 5.67
C GLU A 8 1.37 5.06 5.56
N LEU A 9 0.81 4.62 6.70
CA LEU A 9 -0.34 3.72 6.70
C LEU A 9 -1.60 4.37 6.12
N GLU A 10 -1.84 5.65 6.45
CA GLU A 10 -2.93 6.43 5.87
C GLU A 10 -2.73 6.61 4.35
N ALA A 11 -1.51 6.89 3.90
CA ALA A 11 -1.19 7.00 2.48
C ALA A 11 -1.38 5.67 1.74
N ASP A 12 -0.99 4.54 2.32
CA ASP A 12 -1.19 3.21 1.75
C ASP A 12 -2.68 2.86 1.62
N GLU A 13 -3.48 3.20 2.65
CA GLU A 13 -4.94 3.03 2.63
C GLU A 13 -5.59 3.86 1.53
N MET A 14 -5.32 5.17 1.51
CA MET A 14 -5.87 6.08 0.52
C MET A 14 -5.44 5.70 -0.89
N GLY A 15 -4.16 5.33 -1.07
CA GLY A 15 -3.64 4.83 -2.34
C GLY A 15 -4.36 3.58 -2.83
N LEU A 16 -4.62 2.61 -1.94
CA LEU A 16 -5.36 1.40 -2.26
C LEU A 16 -6.77 1.71 -2.78
N TYR A 17 -7.48 2.62 -2.11
CA TYR A 17 -8.83 3.03 -2.51
C TYR A 17 -8.85 3.82 -3.81
N ILE A 18 -7.90 4.75 -4.00
CA ILE A 18 -7.80 5.54 -5.23
C ILE A 18 -7.53 4.63 -6.43
N MET A 19 -6.63 3.65 -6.29
CA MET A 19 -6.37 2.66 -7.33
C MET A 19 -7.65 1.89 -7.70
N ALA A 20 -8.38 1.41 -6.71
CA ALA A 20 -9.63 0.68 -6.90
C ALA A 20 -10.70 1.52 -7.60
N MET A 21 -10.89 2.77 -7.16
CA MET A 21 -11.82 3.72 -7.78
C MET A 21 -11.43 4.07 -9.22
N ALA A 22 -10.13 4.04 -9.54
CA ALA A 22 -9.62 4.22 -10.90
C ALA A 22 -9.72 2.95 -11.77
N GLY A 23 -10.28 1.85 -11.26
CA GLY A 23 -10.46 0.61 -12.01
C GLY A 23 -9.22 -0.31 -12.05
N TYR A 24 -8.20 -0.04 -11.23
CA TYR A 24 -7.09 -0.98 -11.03
C TYR A 24 -7.46 -2.01 -9.96
N ASP A 25 -7.10 -3.27 -10.19
CA ASP A 25 -7.36 -4.34 -9.23
C ASP A 25 -6.56 -4.12 -7.93
N PRO A 26 -7.21 -3.84 -6.79
CA PRO A 26 -6.52 -3.54 -5.54
C PRO A 26 -5.73 -4.73 -4.98
N ARG A 27 -6.06 -5.96 -5.41
CA ARG A 27 -5.32 -7.17 -5.00
C ARG A 27 -3.85 -7.13 -5.43
N GLY A 28 -3.53 -6.35 -6.47
CA GLY A 28 -2.15 -6.11 -6.92
C GLY A 28 -1.28 -5.34 -5.92
N ALA A 29 -1.86 -4.64 -4.94
CA ALA A 29 -1.11 -3.83 -3.98
C ALA A 29 -0.22 -4.67 -3.04
N VAL A 30 -0.69 -5.83 -2.59
CA VAL A 30 0.08 -6.73 -1.71
C VAL A 30 1.36 -7.24 -2.39
N PRO A 31 1.31 -7.90 -3.56
CA PRO A 31 2.52 -8.39 -4.23
C PRO A 31 3.41 -7.26 -4.76
N PHE A 32 2.86 -6.05 -5.01
CA PHE A 32 3.68 -4.87 -5.28
C PHE A 32 4.56 -4.53 -4.06
N TRP A 33 3.97 -4.41 -2.88
CA TRP A 33 4.70 -4.05 -1.67
C TRP A 33 5.64 -5.15 -1.17
N GLU A 34 5.31 -6.43 -1.40
CA GLU A 34 6.24 -7.55 -1.16
C GLU A 34 7.50 -7.44 -2.03
N ARG A 35 7.35 -7.11 -3.32
CA ARG A 35 8.49 -6.86 -4.22
C ARG A 35 9.31 -5.64 -3.80
N MET A 36 8.64 -4.56 -3.39
CA MET A 36 9.33 -3.37 -2.86
C MET A 36 10.13 -3.70 -1.59
N ALA A 37 9.59 -4.55 -0.71
CA ALA A 37 10.27 -5.01 0.49
C ALA A 37 11.49 -5.90 0.17
N SER A 38 11.41 -6.76 -0.85
CA SER A 38 12.55 -7.62 -1.24
C SER A 38 13.70 -6.84 -1.87
N ILE A 39 13.40 -5.82 -2.69
CA ILE A 39 14.43 -4.97 -3.34
C ILE A 39 15.13 -4.08 -2.30
N SER A 40 14.36 -3.57 -1.34
CA SER A 40 14.90 -2.71 -0.28
C SER A 40 15.77 -3.46 0.75
N GLY A 41 15.85 -4.79 0.72
CA GLY A 41 16.70 -5.57 1.63
C GLY A 41 18.21 -5.49 1.37
N GLN A 42 18.64 -5.21 0.13
CA GLN A 42 20.07 -5.19 -0.23
C GLN A 42 20.72 -3.81 -0.22
N ASN A 43 19.93 -2.73 -0.35
CA ASN A 43 20.40 -1.35 -0.44
C ASN A 43 19.52 -0.37 0.37
N ARG A 44 18.94 -0.83 1.48
CA ARG A 44 18.10 0.04 2.32
C ARG A 44 18.93 1.19 2.85
N GLN A 45 18.62 2.40 2.39
CA GLN A 45 18.94 3.59 3.16
C GLN A 45 18.34 3.40 4.55
N PRO A 46 19.11 3.61 5.65
CA PRO A 46 18.58 3.54 6.99
C PRO A 46 17.23 4.24 7.08
N ASP A 47 16.24 3.69 7.78
CA ASP A 47 14.88 4.26 7.88
C ASP A 47 14.87 5.70 8.43
N PHE A 48 15.96 6.16 9.03
CA PHE A 48 16.21 7.56 9.41
C PHE A 48 16.47 8.48 8.20
N LEU A 49 17.11 7.98 7.14
CA LEU A 49 17.41 8.71 5.90
C LEU A 49 16.30 8.57 4.85
N SER A 50 15.40 7.60 5.00
CA SER A 50 14.23 7.46 4.13
C SER A 50 13.20 8.57 4.39
N THR A 51 12.73 9.22 3.33
CA THR A 51 11.61 10.18 3.40
C THR A 51 10.29 9.46 3.74
N HIS A 52 10.13 8.23 3.26
CA HIS A 52 9.01 7.32 3.50
C HIS A 52 9.49 6.01 4.14
N PRO A 53 9.56 5.91 5.48
CA PRO A 53 9.96 4.68 6.15
C PRO A 53 8.90 3.59 5.94
N ASN A 54 9.32 2.34 5.71
CA ASN A 54 8.37 1.25 5.50
C ASN A 54 7.67 0.91 6.84
N PRO A 55 6.34 0.93 6.94
CA PRO A 55 5.63 0.46 8.12
C PRO A 55 5.78 -1.07 8.22
N GLU A 56 6.22 -1.55 9.40
CA GLU A 56 6.33 -2.99 9.70
C GLU A 56 5.03 -3.76 9.42
N ASN A 57 3.87 -3.10 9.55
CA ASN A 57 2.55 -3.70 9.43
C ASN A 57 1.85 -3.43 8.09
N ARG A 58 2.55 -2.89 7.08
CA ARG A 58 1.96 -2.47 5.79
C ARG A 58 1.12 -3.57 5.12
N ARG A 59 1.65 -4.81 5.05
CA ARG A 59 0.93 -5.93 4.43
C ARG A 59 -0.38 -6.26 5.17
N ALA A 60 -0.34 -6.29 6.49
CA ALA A 60 -1.52 -6.57 7.30
C ALA A 60 -2.59 -5.48 7.13
N ASP A 61 -2.16 -4.22 7.04
CA ASP A 61 -3.06 -3.08 6.84
C ASP A 61 -3.70 -3.08 5.44
N LEU A 62 -2.92 -3.39 4.39
CA LEU A 62 -3.46 -3.59 3.04
C LEU A 62 -4.49 -4.72 2.99
N GLN A 63 -4.23 -5.84 3.68
CA GLN A 63 -5.17 -6.95 3.78
C GLN A 63 -6.43 -6.55 4.55
N ARG A 64 -6.30 -5.78 5.64
CA ARG A 64 -7.42 -5.26 6.43
C ARG A 64 -8.32 -4.34 5.60
N ASN A 65 -7.74 -3.52 4.74
CA ASN A 65 -8.47 -2.55 3.92
C ASN A 65 -8.96 -3.13 2.58
N MET A 66 -8.52 -4.33 2.21
CA MET A 66 -8.86 -4.99 0.95
C MET A 66 -10.37 -5.14 0.71
N PRO A 67 -11.22 -5.54 1.69
CA PRO A 67 -12.65 -5.69 1.45
C PRO A 67 -13.29 -4.39 0.95
N ARG A 68 -12.95 -3.26 1.58
CA ARG A 68 -13.44 -1.94 1.19
C ARG A 68 -12.89 -1.49 -0.17
N ALA A 69 -11.62 -1.79 -0.45
CA ALA A 69 -11.05 -1.53 -1.76
C ALA A 69 -11.78 -2.32 -2.87
N LEU A 70 -12.16 -3.57 -2.61
CA LEU A 70 -12.92 -4.39 -3.56
C LEU A 70 -14.33 -3.83 -3.81
N GLU A 71 -14.96 -3.20 -2.81
CA GLU A 71 -16.22 -2.47 -3.02
C GLU A 71 -16.04 -1.31 -4.01
N TYR A 72 -14.99 -0.50 -3.85
CA TYR A 72 -14.66 0.58 -4.79
C TYR A 72 -14.32 0.05 -6.18
N TYR A 73 -13.56 -1.04 -6.26
CA TYR A 73 -13.18 -1.67 -7.52
C TYR A 73 -14.41 -2.19 -8.28
N LYS A 74 -15.33 -2.85 -7.57
CA LYS A 74 -16.61 -3.30 -8.14
C LYS A 74 -17.45 -2.11 -8.63
N ALA A 75 -17.53 -1.03 -7.85
CA ALA A 75 -18.25 0.18 -8.23
C ALA A 75 -17.65 0.86 -9.49
N ALA A 76 -16.34 0.74 -9.68
CA ALA A 76 -15.64 1.20 -10.88
C ALA A 76 -15.80 0.26 -12.11
N GLY A 77 -16.59 -0.81 -12.01
CA GLY A 77 -16.80 -1.79 -13.09
C GLY A 77 -15.78 -2.93 -13.13
N GLY A 78 -14.94 -3.05 -12.10
CA GLY A 78 -13.99 -4.14 -11.92
C GLY A 78 -14.67 -5.50 -11.72
N LYS A 79 -14.00 -6.57 -12.19
CA LYS A 79 -14.47 -7.95 -12.00
C LYS A 79 -13.83 -8.55 -10.75
N LEU A 80 -14.67 -8.89 -9.76
CA LEU A 80 -14.24 -9.58 -8.54
C LEU A 80 -13.78 -11.01 -8.84
#